data_AF-A0A929QGU7-F1
#
_entry.id   AF-A0A929QGU7-F1
#
_cell.length_a   1.000
_cell.length_b   1.000
_cell.length_c   1.000
_cell.angle_alpha   90.00
_cell.angle_beta   90.00
_cell.angle_gamma   90.00
#
_symmetry.space_group_name_H-M   'P 1'
#
loop_
_entity.id
_entity.type
_entity.pdbx_description
1 polymer ?
#
loop_
_entity_poly.entity_id
_entity_poly.type
_entity_poly.pdbx_seq_one_letter_code
_entity_poly.pdbx_strand_id
1 'polypeptide(L)'
;MDVSRRNFLKFCGLGVASVGGSSVLAACSPEKKDNGGESKDAKVENKDKPVVFYNRQPSNSSTGELDTGTLNFNKDTYYVGFDAAQGAEVQGQMVLDYIKAHAAELDRNGDGIIGYVLAIGDIGHNDSIARTRGVRKALGTGIEKDGKIISDPVGTNTDGSASAVQDAKLEVGGKSYTIRELASQEMKNTAGATWDAATAGNAITAWASSFGNQIDVVVSNNDGMGMSIFNAWSKDQKVPTFG
;
A
#
# COMPACT_ATOMS: atom_id res chain seq x y z
N MET A 1 -32.28 -21.89 2.62
CA MET A 1 -32.25 -22.08 1.16
C MET A 1 -30.89 -21.63 0.69
N ASP A 2 -30.08 -22.59 0.29
CA ASP A 2 -28.66 -22.45 -0.01
C ASP A 2 -28.51 -21.90 -1.44
N VAL A 3 -28.13 -20.63 -1.58
CA VAL A 3 -27.96 -20.01 -2.90
C VAL A 3 -26.53 -20.23 -3.36
N SER A 4 -26.33 -21.29 -4.14
CA SER A 4 -25.04 -21.62 -4.76
C SER A 4 -24.55 -20.51 -5.69
N ARG A 5 -23.24 -20.22 -5.61
CA ARG A 5 -22.45 -19.20 -6.33
C ARG A 5 -22.61 -19.18 -7.87
N ARG A 6 -23.31 -20.14 -8.46
CA ARG A 6 -23.53 -20.24 -9.92
C ARG A 6 -24.69 -19.39 -10.45
N ASN A 7 -25.59 -18.89 -9.61
CA ASN A 7 -26.72 -18.08 -10.07
C ASN A 7 -26.39 -16.58 -10.25
N PHE A 8 -25.26 -16.11 -9.75
CA PHE A 8 -24.88 -14.69 -9.87
C PHE A 8 -24.41 -14.31 -11.28
N LEU A 9 -23.91 -15.27 -12.06
CA LEU A 9 -23.34 -15.02 -13.40
C LEU A 9 -24.35 -15.01 -14.55
N LYS A 10 -25.62 -15.36 -14.33
CA LYS A 10 -26.64 -15.37 -15.40
C LYS A 10 -27.44 -14.08 -15.55
N PHE A 11 -27.27 -13.10 -14.67
CA PHE A 11 -28.09 -11.86 -14.69
C PHE A 11 -27.42 -10.65 -15.36
N CYS A 12 -26.14 -10.73 -15.72
CA CYS A 12 -25.40 -9.62 -16.32
C CYS A 12 -24.87 -9.99 -17.70
N GLY A 13 -25.71 -9.87 -18.73
CA GLY A 13 -25.25 -9.81 -20.11
C GLY A 13 -24.59 -8.46 -20.36
N LEU A 14 -23.26 -8.40 -20.36
CA LEU A 14 -22.49 -7.22 -20.76
C LEU A 14 -22.31 -7.21 -22.29
N GLY A 15 -22.86 -6.20 -22.95
CA GLY A 15 -22.48 -5.81 -24.31
C GLY A 15 -21.87 -4.40 -24.28
N VAL A 16 -20.69 -4.23 -24.87
CA VAL A 16 -20.01 -2.93 -25.00
C VAL A 16 -20.29 -2.37 -26.40
N ALA A 17 -20.82 -1.15 -26.47
CA ALA A 17 -20.87 -0.37 -27.71
C ALA A 17 -20.11 0.94 -27.51
N SER A 18 -19.15 1.23 -28.38
CA SER A 18 -18.29 2.40 -28.34
C SER A 18 -18.77 3.48 -29.31
N VAL A 19 -19.12 4.66 -28.81
CA VAL A 19 -19.07 5.92 -29.58
C VAL A 19 -18.67 7.08 -28.65
N GLY A 20 -17.54 7.73 -28.94
CA GLY A 20 -17.20 9.09 -28.50
C GLY A 20 -17.11 9.39 -27.00
N GLY A 21 -15.91 9.23 -26.41
CA GLY A 21 -15.44 10.03 -25.25
C GLY A 21 -16.13 9.88 -23.90
N SER A 22 -17.19 9.09 -23.75
CA SER A 22 -17.77 8.74 -22.44
C SER A 22 -18.42 7.37 -22.49
N SER A 23 -17.94 6.46 -21.65
CA SER A 23 -18.41 5.08 -21.56
C SER A 23 -19.77 5.02 -20.84
N VAL A 24 -20.87 5.11 -21.58
CA VAL A 24 -22.22 4.89 -21.05
C VAL A 24 -22.65 3.45 -21.34
N LEU A 25 -22.96 2.68 -20.30
CA LEU A 25 -23.58 1.35 -20.41
C LEU A 25 -25.00 1.50 -20.97
N ALA A 26 -25.17 1.26 -22.27
CA ALA A 26 -26.47 1.20 -22.93
C ALA A 26 -27.06 -0.21 -22.86
N ALA A 27 -28.18 -0.38 -22.15
CA ALA A 27 -28.93 -1.64 -22.13
C ALA A 27 -29.86 -1.73 -23.35
N CYS A 28 -29.60 -2.70 -24.23
CA CYS A 28 -30.48 -3.05 -25.34
C CYS A 28 -31.83 -3.58 -24.84
N SER A 29 -32.94 -3.05 -25.35
CA SER A 29 -34.27 -3.68 -25.23
C SER A 29 -34.60 -4.44 -26.50
N PRO A 30 -35.07 -5.70 -26.42
CA PRO A 30 -35.90 -6.29 -27.46
C PRO A 30 -37.36 -6.38 -26.96
N GLU A 31 -38.28 -5.82 -27.75
CA GLU A 31 -39.72 -6.00 -27.56
C GLU A 31 -40.09 -7.49 -27.70
N LYS A 32 -40.79 -8.03 -26.70
CA LYS A 32 -41.78 -9.09 -26.88
C LYS A 32 -42.83 -9.03 -25.78
N LYS A 33 -44.09 -8.86 -26.21
CA LYS A 33 -45.29 -8.98 -25.38
C LYS A 33 -45.51 -10.45 -25.00
N ASP A 34 -45.72 -10.73 -23.72
CA ASP A 34 -46.68 -11.77 -23.32
C ASP A 34 -47.27 -11.52 -21.93
N ASN A 35 -48.53 -11.93 -21.77
CA ASN A 35 -49.46 -11.63 -20.68
C ASN A 35 -49.20 -12.45 -19.41
N GLY A 36 -49.38 -11.82 -18.24
CA GLY A 36 -49.90 -12.48 -17.04
C GLY A 36 -48.95 -12.57 -15.84
N GLY A 37 -49.27 -11.82 -14.78
CA GLY A 37 -48.72 -11.97 -13.44
C GLY A 37 -48.31 -10.64 -12.83
N GLU A 38 -49.05 -10.17 -11.82
CA GLU A 38 -48.61 -9.09 -10.94
C GLU A 38 -47.27 -9.47 -10.29
N SER A 39 -46.19 -8.98 -10.87
CA SER A 39 -44.98 -8.67 -10.14
C SER A 39 -44.92 -7.16 -10.10
N LYS A 40 -45.08 -6.56 -8.91
CA LYS A 40 -44.61 -5.21 -8.70
C LYS A 40 -43.09 -5.27 -8.82
N ASP A 41 -42.57 -5.24 -10.04
CA ASP A 41 -41.20 -4.83 -10.32
C ASP A 41 -41.12 -3.37 -9.89
N ALA A 42 -40.92 -3.17 -8.58
CA ALA A 42 -40.56 -1.88 -8.04
C ALA A 42 -39.20 -1.57 -8.66
N LYS A 43 -39.23 -0.80 -9.74
CA LYS A 43 -38.04 -0.30 -10.42
C LYS A 43 -37.16 0.36 -9.37
N VAL A 44 -36.06 -0.30 -9.01
CA VAL A 44 -35.09 0.24 -8.06
C VAL A 44 -34.36 1.36 -8.78
N GLU A 45 -34.59 2.59 -8.33
CA GLU A 45 -33.91 3.75 -8.86
C GLU A 45 -32.41 3.63 -8.58
N ASN A 46 -31.57 4.17 -9.47
CA ASN A 46 -30.11 3.99 -9.37
C ASN A 46 -29.54 4.50 -8.04
N LYS A 47 -30.13 5.54 -7.46
CA LYS A 47 -29.75 6.10 -6.16
C LYS A 47 -30.02 5.16 -4.98
N ASP A 48 -30.90 4.17 -5.14
CA ASP A 48 -31.31 3.25 -4.09
C ASP A 48 -30.64 1.87 -4.22
N LYS A 49 -29.80 1.67 -5.25
CA LYS A 49 -29.03 0.44 -5.43
C LYS A 49 -27.85 0.42 -4.43
N PRO A 50 -27.51 -0.74 -3.85
CA PRO A 50 -26.32 -0.88 -3.02
C PRO A 50 -25.04 -0.54 -3.79
N VAL A 51 -24.10 0.12 -3.13
CA VAL A 51 -22.78 0.45 -3.67
C VAL A 51 -21.72 -0.11 -2.74
N VAL A 52 -20.80 -0.91 -3.28
CA VAL A 52 -19.70 -1.47 -2.51
C VAL A 52 -18.39 -0.98 -3.10
N PHE A 53 -17.75 -0.03 -2.41
CA PHE A 53 -16.36 0.30 -2.66
C PHE A 53 -15.49 -0.83 -2.15
N TYR A 54 -14.42 -1.15 -2.87
CA TYR A 54 -13.54 -2.24 -2.49
C TYR A 54 -12.08 -1.86 -2.70
N ASN A 55 -11.20 -2.45 -1.90
CA ASN A 55 -9.75 -2.28 -1.93
C ASN A 55 -9.30 -0.86 -1.54
N ARG A 56 -9.66 0.17 -2.31
CA ARG A 56 -9.34 1.58 -2.01
C ARG A 56 -10.51 2.27 -1.30
N GLN A 57 -10.24 2.78 -0.11
CA GLN A 57 -11.23 3.55 0.64
C GLN A 57 -11.48 4.90 -0.07
N PRO A 58 -12.74 5.34 -0.24
CA PRO A 58 -13.02 6.68 -0.72
C PRO A 58 -12.38 7.74 0.19
N SER A 59 -11.37 8.43 -0.33
CA SER A 59 -10.59 9.42 0.41
C SER A 59 -9.99 10.46 -0.55
N ASN A 60 -9.59 11.60 0.01
CA ASN A 60 -8.82 12.61 -0.69
C ASN A 60 -7.45 12.03 -1.08
N SER A 61 -7.11 12.06 -2.37
CA SER A 61 -5.87 11.47 -2.90
C SER A 61 -4.57 12.17 -2.48
N SER A 62 -4.64 13.31 -1.81
CA SER A 62 -3.47 14.05 -1.32
C SER A 62 -3.33 14.00 0.20
N THR A 63 -4.45 13.97 0.93
CA THR A 63 -4.43 14.01 2.41
C THR A 63 -4.81 12.69 3.07
N GLY A 64 -5.44 11.76 2.34
CA GLY A 64 -5.97 10.51 2.87
C GLY A 64 -7.22 10.69 3.74
N GLU A 65 -7.78 11.90 3.83
CA GLU A 65 -9.02 12.16 4.58
C GLU A 65 -10.22 11.47 3.92
N LEU A 66 -11.12 10.89 4.72
CA LEU A 66 -12.27 10.14 4.22
C LEU A 66 -13.24 11.03 3.44
N ASP A 67 -13.64 10.55 2.26
CA ASP A 67 -14.74 11.16 1.51
C ASP A 67 -16.08 10.68 2.08
N THR A 68 -16.51 11.37 3.13
CA THR A 68 -17.79 11.10 3.78
C THR A 68 -18.99 11.36 2.87
N GLY A 69 -18.87 12.21 1.84
CA GLY A 69 -19.93 12.43 0.86
C GLY A 69 -20.17 11.18 0.02
N THR A 70 -19.10 10.60 -0.52
CA THR A 70 -19.16 9.36 -1.29
C THR A 70 -19.58 8.17 -0.43
N LEU A 71 -19.05 8.06 0.79
CA LEU A 71 -19.41 6.99 1.72
C LEU A 71 -20.85 7.06 2.23
N ASN A 72 -21.48 8.23 2.16
CA ASN A 72 -22.89 8.44 2.54
C ASN A 72 -23.82 8.61 1.33
N PHE A 73 -23.45 8.10 0.14
CA PHE A 73 -24.29 8.19 -1.07
C PHE A 73 -25.71 7.65 -0.84
N ASN A 74 -25.84 6.50 -0.18
CA ASN A 74 -27.11 5.99 0.33
C ASN A 74 -26.89 5.06 1.55
N LYS A 75 -27.98 4.57 2.16
CA LYS A 75 -27.92 3.68 3.34
C LYS A 75 -27.28 2.31 3.08
N ASP A 76 -27.18 1.91 1.81
CA ASP A 76 -26.64 0.62 1.38
C ASP A 76 -25.27 0.81 0.71
N THR A 77 -24.52 1.84 1.12
CA THR A 77 -23.15 2.12 0.69
C THR A 77 -22.16 1.56 1.70
N TYR A 78 -21.24 0.71 1.24
CA TYR A 78 -20.25 0.03 2.07
C TYR A 78 -18.85 0.17 1.46
N TYR A 79 -17.82 0.06 2.30
CA TYR A 79 -16.44 -0.15 1.88
C TYR A 79 -15.93 -1.48 2.42
N VAL A 80 -15.32 -2.29 1.56
CA VAL A 80 -14.67 -3.54 1.92
C VAL A 80 -13.17 -3.41 1.66
N GLY A 81 -12.39 -3.45 2.73
CA GLY A 81 -10.93 -3.42 2.71
C GLY A 81 -10.35 -4.42 3.71
N PHE A 82 -9.09 -4.19 4.09
CA PHE A 82 -8.45 -4.89 5.20
C PHE A 82 -8.10 -3.88 6.30
N ASP A 83 -7.86 -4.38 7.52
CA ASP A 83 -7.29 -3.54 8.57
C ASP A 83 -5.81 -3.29 8.28
N ALA A 84 -5.55 -2.17 7.60
CA ALA A 84 -4.21 -1.79 7.21
C ALA A 84 -3.28 -1.52 8.38
N ALA A 85 -3.81 -1.08 9.52
CA ALA A 85 -3.01 -0.86 10.72
C ALA A 85 -2.52 -2.20 11.28
N GLN A 86 -3.39 -3.21 11.34
CA GLN A 86 -3.00 -4.56 11.77
C GLN A 86 -1.95 -5.16 10.83
N GLY A 87 -2.14 -5.05 9.51
CA GLY A 87 -1.17 -5.56 8.53
C GLY A 87 0.20 -4.87 8.66
N ALA A 88 0.20 -3.57 8.91
CA ALA A 88 1.41 -2.78 9.11
C ALA A 88 2.18 -3.17 10.39
N GLU A 89 1.47 -3.45 11.49
CA GLU A 89 2.08 -3.90 12.74
C GLU A 89 2.75 -5.26 12.57
N VAL A 90 2.10 -6.20 11.89
CA VAL A 90 2.67 -7.54 11.63
C VAL A 90 3.90 -7.44 10.73
N GLN A 91 3.86 -6.62 9.67
CA GLN A 91 5.02 -6.42 8.80
C GLN A 91 6.19 -5.79 9.57
N GLY A 92 5.95 -4.70 10.30
CA GLY A 92 6.98 -4.02 11.08
C GLY A 92 7.61 -4.94 12.14
N GLN A 93 6.79 -5.74 12.84
CA GLN A 93 7.28 -6.70 13.82
C GLN A 93 8.13 -7.80 13.16
N MET A 94 7.72 -8.30 11.99
CA MET A 94 8.49 -9.28 11.23
C MET A 94 9.89 -8.76 10.86
N VAL A 95 9.98 -7.50 10.41
CA VAL A 95 11.27 -6.85 10.10
C VAL A 95 12.12 -6.73 11.37
N LEU A 96 11.54 -6.24 12.48
CA LEU A 96 12.24 -6.06 13.74
C LEU A 96 12.78 -7.39 14.29
N ASP A 97 11.97 -8.44 14.26
CA ASP A 97 12.35 -9.76 14.75
C ASP A 97 13.49 -10.36 13.93
N TYR A 98 13.44 -10.18 12.60
CA TYR A 98 14.54 -10.57 11.72
C TYR A 98 15.82 -9.79 12.03
N ILE A 99 15.74 -8.47 12.22
CA ILE A 99 16.89 -7.65 12.61
C ILE A 99 17.48 -8.14 13.94
N LYS A 100 16.65 -8.37 14.95
CA LYS A 100 17.11 -8.87 16.26
C LYS A 100 17.79 -10.23 16.18
N ALA A 101 17.31 -11.12 15.32
CA ALA A 101 17.90 -12.44 15.13
C ALA A 101 19.23 -12.40 14.36
N HIS A 102 19.43 -11.40 13.49
CA HIS A 102 20.54 -11.37 12.51
C HIS A 102 21.40 -10.10 12.55
N ALA A 103 21.31 -9.25 13.59
CA ALA A 103 21.92 -7.92 13.62
C ALA A 103 23.42 -7.89 13.26
N ALA A 104 24.20 -8.86 13.75
CA ALA A 104 25.64 -8.92 13.46
C ALA A 104 25.96 -9.30 12.01
N GLU A 105 25.08 -10.06 11.35
CA GLU A 105 25.21 -10.44 9.94
C GLU A 105 24.65 -9.34 9.02
N LEU A 106 23.67 -8.58 9.51
CA LEU A 106 23.03 -7.50 8.78
C LEU A 106 23.87 -6.23 8.72
N ASP A 107 24.71 -5.95 9.71
CA ASP A 107 25.66 -4.81 9.71
C ASP A 107 26.78 -5.06 8.68
N ARG A 108 26.47 -4.89 7.39
CA ARG A 108 27.31 -5.33 6.26
C ARG A 108 28.60 -4.52 6.09
N ASN A 109 28.59 -3.28 6.56
CA ASN A 109 29.75 -2.39 6.52
C ASN A 109 30.47 -2.25 7.89
N GLY A 110 29.89 -2.79 8.97
CA GLY A 110 30.48 -2.79 10.31
C GLY A 110 30.43 -1.44 11.02
N ASP A 111 29.58 -0.51 10.60
CA ASP A 111 29.47 0.83 11.21
C ASP A 111 28.57 0.85 12.46
N GLY A 112 27.92 -0.28 12.78
CA GLY A 112 27.00 -0.39 13.91
C GLY A 112 25.62 0.21 13.64
N ILE A 113 25.33 0.58 12.40
CA ILE A 113 24.04 1.05 11.92
C ILE A 113 23.41 -0.10 11.13
N ILE A 114 22.15 -0.43 11.44
CA ILE A 114 21.29 -1.25 10.60
C ILE A 114 20.48 -0.29 9.73
N GLY A 115 20.98 -0.03 8.54
CA GLY A 115 20.39 0.88 7.58
C GLY A 115 19.30 0.20 6.75
N TYR A 116 18.10 0.78 6.72
CA TYR A 116 17.03 0.30 5.83
C TYR A 116 16.56 1.37 4.85
N VAL A 117 16.12 0.92 3.69
CA VAL A 117 15.41 1.76 2.70
C VAL A 117 13.95 1.33 2.60
N LEU A 118 13.05 2.29 2.36
CA LEU A 118 11.61 2.05 2.32
C LEU A 118 10.98 2.51 1.01
N ALA A 119 10.40 1.56 0.28
CA ALA A 119 9.59 1.82 -0.91
C ALA A 119 8.13 2.09 -0.52
N ILE A 120 7.71 3.35 -0.65
CA ILE A 120 6.37 3.80 -0.28
C ILE A 120 5.44 3.73 -1.49
N GLY A 121 4.22 3.23 -1.26
CA GLY A 121 3.15 3.24 -2.25
C GLY A 121 2.60 4.65 -2.52
N ASP A 122 1.36 4.73 -2.99
CA ASP A 122 0.63 6.01 -3.09
C ASP A 122 0.54 6.71 -1.73
N ILE A 123 1.09 7.92 -1.61
CA ILE A 123 1.17 8.65 -0.33
C ILE A 123 -0.20 9.08 0.20
N GLY A 124 -1.23 9.19 -0.66
CA GLY A 124 -2.59 9.51 -0.27
C GLY A 124 -3.44 8.28 0.06
N HIS A 125 -2.89 7.07 -0.12
CA HIS A 125 -3.61 5.83 0.15
C HIS A 125 -3.46 5.38 1.60
N ASN A 126 -4.58 5.03 2.24
CA ASN A 126 -4.60 4.63 3.65
C ASN A 126 -3.64 3.46 3.95
N ASP A 127 -3.51 2.49 3.04
CA ASP A 127 -2.63 1.33 3.23
C ASP A 127 -1.16 1.72 3.23
N SER A 128 -0.71 2.60 2.32
CA SER A 128 0.68 3.05 2.28
C SER A 128 1.03 3.81 3.57
N ILE A 129 0.10 4.67 3.99
CA ILE A 129 0.23 5.46 5.22
C ILE A 129 0.33 4.52 6.43
N ALA A 130 -0.58 3.55 6.54
CA ALA A 130 -0.59 2.59 7.64
C ALA A 130 0.68 1.74 7.66
N ARG A 131 1.08 1.14 6.53
CA ARG A 131 2.29 0.31 6.41
C ARG A 131 3.56 1.07 6.76
N THR A 132 3.71 2.28 6.21
CA THR A 132 4.85 3.16 6.53
C THR A 132 4.91 3.50 8.02
N ARG A 133 3.77 3.85 8.62
CA ARG A 133 3.69 4.11 10.07
C ARG A 133 4.01 2.87 10.89
N GLY A 134 3.50 1.71 10.53
CA GLY A 134 3.73 0.46 11.27
C GLY A 134 5.19 0.03 11.23
N VAL A 135 5.85 0.11 10.08
CA VAL A 135 7.29 -0.16 9.95
C VAL A 135 8.09 0.81 10.81
N ARG A 136 7.87 2.12 10.67
CA ARG A 136 8.55 3.15 11.46
C ARG A 136 8.31 3.00 12.97
N LYS A 137 7.07 2.65 13.37
CA LYS A 137 6.71 2.39 14.77
C LYS A 137 7.47 1.19 15.32
N ALA A 138 7.45 0.06 14.62
CA ALA A 138 8.07 -1.18 15.07
C ALA A 138 9.60 -1.04 15.16
N LEU A 139 10.21 -0.36 14.19
CA LEU A 139 11.65 -0.11 14.18
C LEU A 139 12.08 1.04 15.10
N GLY A 140 11.13 1.76 15.71
CA GLY A 140 11.39 2.90 16.60
C GLY A 140 11.85 4.18 15.89
N THR A 141 11.82 4.20 14.56
CA THR A 141 12.30 5.33 13.73
C THR A 141 11.23 6.38 13.45
N GLY A 142 9.98 6.13 13.84
CA GLY A 142 8.88 7.08 13.65
C GLY A 142 8.94 8.28 14.59
N ILE A 143 8.74 9.48 14.04
CA ILE A 143 8.43 10.69 14.81
C ILE A 143 6.92 10.90 14.82
N GLU A 144 6.34 11.12 16.00
CA GLU A 144 4.93 11.47 16.15
C GLU A 144 4.70 12.97 16.00
N LYS A 145 3.70 13.33 15.20
CA LYS A 145 3.19 14.69 15.04
C LYS A 145 1.67 14.64 15.01
N ASP A 146 1.03 15.49 15.81
CA ASP A 146 -0.44 15.55 15.93
C ASP A 146 -1.09 14.18 16.25
N GLY A 147 -0.42 13.39 17.09
CA GLY A 147 -0.88 12.06 17.53
C GLY A 147 -0.74 10.95 16.47
N LYS A 148 -0.01 11.18 15.38
CA LYS A 148 0.26 10.19 14.33
C LYS A 148 1.73 10.18 13.96
N ILE A 149 2.28 9.00 13.65
CA ILE A 149 3.63 8.92 13.07
C ILE A 149 3.62 9.57 11.68
N ILE A 150 4.63 10.39 11.39
CA ILE A 150 4.81 11.01 10.07
C ILE A 150 5.02 9.89 9.04
N SER A 151 4.26 9.90 7.95
CA SER A 151 4.32 8.90 6.87
C SER A 151 4.98 9.42 5.60
N ASP A 152 5.42 10.67 5.60
CA ASP A 152 5.99 11.31 4.41
C ASP A 152 7.32 10.63 4.02
N PRO A 153 7.60 10.48 2.72
CA PRO A 153 8.91 10.02 2.25
C PRO A 153 10.01 11.00 2.65
N VAL A 154 11.17 10.49 3.06
CA VAL A 154 12.28 11.32 3.56
C VAL A 154 13.31 11.69 2.50
N GLY A 155 13.22 11.11 1.31
CA GLY A 155 14.29 11.21 0.33
C GLY A 155 15.53 10.46 0.83
N THR A 156 16.69 11.11 0.84
CA THR A 156 17.95 10.56 1.38
C THR A 156 18.18 11.07 2.80
N ASN A 157 18.60 10.17 3.70
CA ASN A 157 18.81 10.41 5.13
C ASN A 157 19.99 9.58 5.67
N THR A 158 21.11 9.53 4.96
CA THR A 158 22.29 8.77 5.40
C THR A 158 22.96 9.38 6.63
N ASP A 159 22.75 10.67 6.91
CA ASP A 159 23.29 11.38 8.07
C ASP A 159 22.36 11.37 9.30
N GLY A 160 21.13 10.85 9.16
CA GLY A 160 20.14 10.80 10.23
C GLY A 160 19.48 12.14 10.56
N SER A 161 19.60 13.16 9.69
CA SER A 161 19.10 14.52 9.95
C SER A 161 17.65 14.78 9.49
N ALA A 162 17.00 13.83 8.82
CA ALA A 162 15.66 14.02 8.27
C ALA A 162 14.61 14.27 9.37
N SER A 163 13.91 15.41 9.29
CA SER A 163 12.91 15.82 10.30
C SER A 163 11.67 14.94 10.45
N ALA A 164 11.45 14.00 9.53
CA ALA A 164 10.28 13.12 9.51
C ALA A 164 10.51 11.78 10.23
N VAL A 165 11.76 11.43 10.52
CA VAL A 165 12.17 10.17 11.15
C VAL A 165 13.29 10.42 12.15
N GLN A 166 13.57 9.43 12.99
CA GLN A 166 14.69 9.47 13.92
C GLN A 166 15.46 8.16 13.90
N ASP A 167 16.69 8.19 14.37
CA ASP A 167 17.44 6.98 14.68
C ASP A 167 16.86 6.28 15.91
N ALA A 168 16.80 4.96 15.86
CA ALA A 168 16.38 4.14 16.99
C ALA A 168 17.56 3.34 17.54
N LYS A 169 17.59 3.12 18.85
CA LYS A 169 18.60 2.28 19.50
C LYS A 169 18.10 0.85 19.65
N LEU A 170 18.93 -0.12 19.26
CA LEU A 170 18.67 -1.55 19.39
C LEU A 170 19.83 -2.23 20.14
N GLU A 171 19.52 -2.97 21.21
CA GLU A 171 20.51 -3.75 21.96
C GLU A 171 20.30 -5.25 21.67
N VAL A 172 21.30 -5.91 21.08
CA VAL A 172 21.26 -7.34 20.73
C VAL A 172 22.60 -7.97 21.08
N GLY A 173 22.57 -9.06 21.85
CA GLY A 173 23.77 -9.82 22.19
C GLY A 173 24.85 -9.02 22.94
N GLY A 174 24.46 -7.95 23.65
CA GLY A 174 25.39 -7.06 24.34
C GLY A 174 26.09 -6.02 23.46
N LYS A 175 25.74 -5.93 22.17
CA LYS A 175 26.15 -4.84 21.27
C LYS A 175 24.96 -3.91 21.01
N SER A 176 25.23 -2.61 21.06
CA SER A 176 24.29 -1.57 20.65
C SER A 176 24.40 -1.32 19.15
N TYR A 177 23.26 -1.22 18.50
CA TYR A 177 23.09 -0.85 17.10
C TYR A 177 22.16 0.36 16.99
N THR A 178 22.33 1.12 15.90
CA THR A 178 21.40 2.17 15.50
C THR A 178 20.56 1.67 14.33
N ILE A 179 19.23 1.69 14.41
CA ILE A 179 18.37 1.45 13.24
C ILE A 179 18.11 2.80 12.57
N ARG A 180 18.40 2.91 11.27
CA ARG A 180 18.25 4.15 10.50
C ARG A 180 17.47 3.95 9.21
N GLU A 181 16.48 4.80 8.97
CA GLU A 181 15.86 4.93 7.65
C GLU A 181 16.81 5.74 6.74
N LEU A 182 17.57 5.06 5.90
CA LEU A 182 18.54 5.69 5.00
C LEU A 182 17.89 6.44 3.86
N ALA A 183 16.76 5.93 3.37
CA ALA A 183 15.98 6.60 2.36
C ALA A 183 14.54 6.07 2.30
N SER A 184 13.64 6.94 1.86
CA SER A 184 12.31 6.52 1.42
C SER A 184 11.75 7.43 0.34
N GLN A 185 10.99 6.83 -0.57
CA GLN A 185 10.42 7.51 -1.72
C GLN A 185 9.06 6.91 -2.09
N GLU A 186 8.14 7.77 -2.53
CA GLU A 186 6.93 7.33 -3.25
C GLU A 186 7.33 6.72 -4.61
N MET A 187 6.93 5.48 -4.86
CA MET A 187 7.17 4.79 -6.13
C MET A 187 6.12 5.20 -7.15
N LYS A 188 6.23 6.46 -7.58
CA LYS A 188 5.37 7.08 -8.59
C LYS A 188 6.17 7.38 -9.85
N ASN A 189 5.68 6.90 -10.99
CA ASN A 189 6.30 7.17 -12.28
C ASN A 189 5.90 8.56 -12.83
N THR A 190 6.56 9.00 -13.90
CA THR A 190 6.32 10.33 -14.51
C THR A 190 4.93 10.50 -15.12
N ALA A 191 4.23 9.39 -15.41
CA ALA A 191 2.84 9.39 -15.85
C ALA A 191 1.84 9.46 -14.68
N GLY A 192 2.33 9.45 -13.44
CA GLY A 192 1.51 9.56 -12.22
C GLY A 192 1.01 8.23 -11.67
N ALA A 193 1.41 7.08 -12.22
CA ALA A 193 1.05 5.79 -11.63
C ALA A 193 1.86 5.56 -10.35
N THR A 194 1.16 5.25 -9.26
CA THR A 194 1.73 4.92 -7.95
C THR A 194 1.87 3.41 -7.78
N TRP A 195 2.61 2.98 -6.75
CA TRP A 195 2.94 1.57 -6.53
C TRP A 195 3.71 0.93 -7.69
N ASP A 196 4.47 1.74 -8.43
CA ASP A 196 5.10 1.35 -9.68
C ASP A 196 6.35 0.49 -9.43
N ALA A 197 6.26 -0.79 -9.81
CA ALA A 197 7.32 -1.77 -9.59
C ALA A 197 8.64 -1.39 -10.30
N ALA A 198 8.57 -0.89 -11.53
CA ALA A 198 9.75 -0.48 -12.28
C ALA A 198 10.47 0.70 -11.59
N THR A 199 9.71 1.66 -11.08
CA THR A 199 10.22 2.78 -10.29
C THR A 199 10.91 2.27 -9.02
N ALA A 200 10.33 1.29 -8.33
CA ALA A 200 10.96 0.66 -7.16
C ALA A 200 12.29 -0.04 -7.50
N GLY A 201 12.35 -0.79 -8.60
CA GLY A 201 13.58 -1.43 -9.08
C GLY A 201 14.68 -0.43 -9.47
N ASN A 202 14.29 0.70 -10.07
CA ASN A 202 15.22 1.78 -10.39
C ASN A 202 15.70 2.50 -9.12
N ALA A 203 14.81 2.73 -8.16
CA ALA A 203 15.12 3.42 -6.90
C ALA A 203 16.18 2.64 -6.09
N ILE A 204 16.04 1.32 -5.93
CA ILE A 204 17.06 0.54 -5.22
C ILE A 204 18.42 0.60 -5.92
N THR A 205 18.46 0.61 -7.25
CA THR A 205 19.72 0.72 -8.01
C THR A 205 20.40 2.07 -7.76
N ALA A 206 19.62 3.16 -7.70
CA ALA A 206 20.11 4.50 -7.40
C ALA A 206 20.58 4.63 -5.94
N TRP A 207 19.82 4.10 -4.99
CA TRP A 207 20.20 4.06 -3.58
C TRP A 207 21.44 3.21 -3.36
N ALA A 208 21.53 2.02 -3.95
CA ALA A 208 22.71 1.16 -3.86
C ALA A 208 23.96 1.84 -4.44
N SER A 209 23.82 2.60 -5.52
CA SER A 209 24.92 3.38 -6.09
C SER A 209 25.41 4.48 -5.14
N SER A 210 24.53 5.01 -4.28
CA SER A 210 24.84 6.11 -3.37
C SER A 210 25.27 5.65 -1.98
N PHE A 211 24.66 4.57 -1.47
CA PHE A 211 24.78 4.11 -0.08
C PHE A 211 25.60 2.82 0.02
N GLY A 212 25.63 2.02 -1.05
CA GLY A 212 26.37 0.76 -1.11
C GLY A 212 25.98 -0.20 0.00
N ASN A 213 26.99 -0.58 0.79
CA ASN A 213 26.85 -1.54 1.89
C ASN A 213 26.25 -0.94 3.17
N GLN A 214 25.80 0.32 3.16
CA GLN A 214 24.97 0.84 4.26
C GLN A 214 23.55 0.27 4.21
N ILE A 215 23.09 -0.24 3.07
CA ILE A 215 21.76 -0.83 2.95
C ILE A 215 21.80 -2.29 3.45
N ASP A 216 21.20 -2.51 4.61
CA ASP A 216 21.17 -3.80 5.31
C ASP A 216 19.82 -4.47 5.22
N VAL A 217 18.74 -3.68 5.07
CA VAL A 217 17.37 -4.18 4.93
C VAL A 217 16.61 -3.36 3.89
N VAL A 218 15.78 -4.02 3.09
CA VAL A 218 14.80 -3.36 2.23
C VAL A 218 13.41 -3.64 2.77
N VAL A 219 12.61 -2.58 2.92
CA VAL A 219 11.18 -2.68 3.24
C VAL A 219 10.36 -2.05 2.13
N SER A 220 9.22 -2.65 1.81
CA SER A 220 8.31 -2.16 0.79
C SER A 220 6.88 -2.20 1.31
N ASN A 221 6.08 -1.21 0.93
CA ASN A 221 4.66 -1.22 1.27
C ASN A 221 3.88 -2.34 0.55
N ASN A 222 4.40 -2.99 -0.50
CA ASN A 222 3.75 -4.17 -1.07
C ASN A 222 4.75 -5.15 -1.73
N ASP A 223 4.26 -6.36 -2.00
CA ASP A 223 5.01 -7.40 -2.69
C ASP A 223 5.45 -7.01 -4.10
N GLY A 224 4.64 -6.27 -4.86
CA GLY A 224 4.96 -5.94 -6.25
C GLY A 224 6.24 -5.10 -6.37
N MET A 225 6.34 -4.06 -5.55
CA MET A 225 7.54 -3.23 -5.45
C MET A 225 8.69 -3.99 -4.78
N GLY A 226 8.40 -4.74 -3.70
CA GLY A 226 9.40 -5.55 -2.99
C GLY A 226 10.07 -6.60 -3.89
N MET A 227 9.28 -7.33 -4.69
CA MET A 227 9.78 -8.31 -5.65
C MET A 227 10.61 -7.67 -6.76
N SER A 228 10.21 -6.49 -7.23
CA SER A 228 11.01 -5.76 -8.22
C SER A 228 12.38 -5.34 -7.65
N ILE A 229 12.40 -4.85 -6.41
CA ILE A 229 13.65 -4.52 -5.72
C ILE A 229 14.51 -5.77 -5.51
N PHE A 230 13.91 -6.86 -5.04
CA PHE A 230 14.61 -8.12 -4.80
C PHE A 230 15.28 -8.64 -6.07
N ASN A 231 14.57 -8.66 -7.20
CA ASN A 231 15.10 -9.13 -8.47
C ASN A 231 16.14 -8.17 -9.07
N ALA A 232 16.02 -6.86 -8.82
CA ALA A 232 16.95 -5.87 -9.36
C ALA A 232 18.29 -5.83 -8.61
N TRP A 233 18.29 -6.09 -7.30
CA TRP A 233 19.48 -5.87 -6.47
C TRP A 233 19.59 -6.79 -5.25
N SER A 234 18.54 -6.92 -4.44
CA SER A 234 18.69 -7.53 -3.10
C SER A 234 19.09 -9.01 -3.16
N LYS A 235 18.61 -9.75 -4.15
CA LYS A 235 18.96 -11.17 -4.34
C LYS A 235 20.47 -11.37 -4.52
N ASP A 236 21.08 -10.57 -5.38
CA ASP A 236 22.50 -10.69 -5.70
C ASP A 236 23.39 -10.21 -4.54
N GLN A 237 22.91 -9.22 -3.80
CA GLN A 237 23.59 -8.69 -2.61
C GLN A 237 23.29 -9.47 -1.32
N LYS A 238 22.36 -10.43 -1.37
CA LYS A 238 21.84 -11.19 -0.22
C LYS A 238 21.28 -10.28 0.89
N VAL A 239 20.65 -9.18 0.49
CA VAL A 239 19.97 -8.26 1.41
C VAL A 239 18.51 -8.72 1.58
N PRO A 240 17.99 -8.86 2.81
CA PRO A 240 16.59 -9.23 3.02
C PRO A 240 15.64 -8.13 2.52
N THR A 241 14.54 -8.55 1.87
CA THR A 241 13.48 -7.67 1.39
C THR A 241 12.14 -8.10 1.96
N PHE A 242 11.39 -7.15 2.51
CA PHE A 242 10.06 -7.36 3.09
C PHE A 242 8.99 -6.57 2.29
N GLY A 243 7.86 -7.20 1.97
CA GLY A 243 6.74 -6.65 1.19
C GLY A 243 5.40 -6.75 1.91
#